data_AF-A0AAJ0E9H4-F1
#
_entry.id   AF-A0AAJ0E9H4-F1
#
_cell.length_a   1.000
_cell.length_b   1.000
_cell.length_c   1.000
_cell.angle_alpha   90.00
_cell.angle_beta   90.00
_cell.angle_gamma   90.00
#
_symmetry.space_group_name_H-M   'P 1'
#
loop_
_entity.id
_entity.type
_entity.pdbx_description
1 polymer ?
#
loop_
_entity_poly.entity_id
_entity_poly.type
_entity_poly.pdbx_seq_one_letter_code
_entity_poly.pdbx_strand_id
1 'polypeptide(L)'
;MDHNNNLTIRAKESEDSGTTHSTQNNPKSYFAKISAMEKASQSIIQSFQSVGLDPKFIESFALQQKCVIAIALEADNAIQKATSVTQEEGKVIQDLQEASQNAEKAAAEAQVVASETRVAVLEFKLANLLIKVTKMEGALAKVCQAMDNQKKDSEEVKGV
;
A
#
# COMPACT_ATOMS: atom_id res chain seq x y z
N MET A 1 -35.35 -42.98 8.88
CA MET A 1 -34.62 -42.23 7.84
C MET A 1 -34.11 -40.95 8.46
N ASP A 2 -32.95 -40.52 7.96
CA ASP A 2 -32.24 -39.26 8.20
C ASP A 2 -31.38 -39.15 9.47
N HIS A 3 -30.17 -39.70 9.31
CA HIS A 3 -28.96 -39.32 10.00
C HIS A 3 -28.58 -37.88 9.64
N ASN A 4 -28.51 -36.98 10.62
CA ASN A 4 -27.91 -35.67 10.43
C ASN A 4 -26.60 -35.60 11.22
N ASN A 5 -25.54 -36.03 10.54
CA ASN A 5 -24.15 -35.89 10.97
C ASN A 5 -23.78 -34.40 10.96
N ASN A 6 -23.74 -33.77 12.14
CA ASN A 6 -23.15 -32.45 12.29
C ASN A 6 -21.62 -32.58 12.31
N LEU A 7 -21.02 -32.73 11.13
CA LEU A 7 -19.59 -32.74 10.95
C LEU A 7 -19.10 -31.28 10.95
N THR A 8 -18.81 -30.76 12.15
CA THR A 8 -18.11 -29.49 12.32
C THR A 8 -16.69 -29.64 11.78
N ILE A 9 -16.48 -29.31 10.51
CA ILE A 9 -15.15 -29.16 9.92
C ILE A 9 -14.54 -27.89 10.52
N ARG A 10 -13.87 -28.04 11.66
CA ARG A 10 -12.96 -27.05 12.21
C ARG A 10 -11.76 -27.04 11.27
N ALA A 11 -11.72 -26.09 10.34
CA ALA A 11 -10.53 -25.84 9.53
C ALA A 11 -9.39 -25.53 10.50
N LYS A 12 -8.49 -26.49 10.71
CA LYS A 12 -7.19 -26.20 11.29
C LYS A 12 -6.47 -25.38 10.24
N GLU A 13 -6.20 -24.12 10.58
CA GLU A 13 -5.23 -23.29 9.90
C GLU A 13 -3.93 -24.11 9.86
N SER A 14 -3.63 -24.62 8.67
CA SER A 14 -2.35 -25.22 8.38
C SER A 14 -1.36 -24.07 8.35
N GLU A 15 -0.63 -23.88 9.44
CA GLU A 15 0.67 -23.22 9.43
C GLU A 15 1.64 -24.09 8.62
N ASP A 16 1.39 -24.19 7.30
CA ASP A 16 2.45 -24.57 6.37
C ASP A 16 3.22 -23.28 6.12
N SER A 17 4.11 -22.97 7.06
CA SER A 17 5.23 -22.08 6.82
C SER A 17 6.11 -22.75 5.76
N GLY A 18 5.65 -22.67 4.51
CA GLY A 18 6.47 -22.73 3.33
C GLY A 18 7.40 -21.54 3.37
N THR A 19 8.36 -21.57 4.30
CA THR A 19 9.57 -20.79 4.25
C THR A 19 10.28 -21.26 3.00
N THR A 20 9.88 -20.72 1.85
CA THR A 20 10.79 -20.59 0.74
C THR A 20 11.89 -19.71 1.29
N HIS A 21 12.97 -20.36 1.75
CA HIS A 21 14.25 -19.71 1.86
C HIS A 21 14.51 -19.16 0.45
N SER A 22 14.12 -17.91 0.25
CA SER A 22 14.62 -17.08 -0.82
C SER A 22 16.08 -16.89 -0.45
N THR A 23 16.88 -17.92 -0.78
CA THR A 23 18.32 -17.82 -0.86
C THR A 23 18.54 -16.53 -1.62
N GLN A 24 19.16 -15.57 -0.96
CA GLN A 24 19.47 -14.26 -1.49
C GLN A 24 20.48 -14.48 -2.62
N ASN A 25 19.96 -14.93 -3.76
CA ASN A 25 20.68 -15.17 -4.99
C ASN A 25 20.90 -13.76 -5.54
N ASN A 26 21.89 -13.07 -4.98
CA ASN A 26 22.38 -11.84 -5.55
C ASN A 26 22.68 -12.18 -7.01
N PRO A 27 21.94 -11.63 -8.00
CA PRO A 27 22.11 -11.98 -9.41
C PRO A 27 23.39 -11.30 -9.88
N LYS A 28 24.53 -11.74 -9.35
CA LYS A 28 25.84 -11.49 -9.91
C LYS A 28 25.81 -12.22 -11.23
N SER A 29 25.60 -11.46 -12.30
CA SER A 29 25.65 -11.92 -13.69
C SER A 29 26.64 -13.07 -13.83
N TYR A 30 26.14 -14.23 -14.28
CA TYR A 30 26.97 -15.42 -14.42
C TYR A 30 27.99 -15.26 -15.55
N PHE A 31 27.92 -14.15 -16.29
CA PHE A 31 28.85 -13.73 -17.32
C PHE A 31 30.33 -13.91 -16.96
N ALA A 32 30.74 -13.51 -15.75
CA ALA A 32 32.13 -13.65 -15.32
C ALA A 32 32.58 -15.12 -15.22
N LYS A 33 31.67 -16.01 -14.78
CA LYS A 33 31.92 -17.46 -14.70
C LYS A 33 31.90 -18.11 -16.08
N ILE A 34 30.98 -17.69 -16.95
CA ILE A 34 30.89 -18.17 -18.34
C ILE A 34 32.15 -17.76 -19.12
N SER A 35 32.61 -16.52 -18.95
CA SER A 35 33.86 -16.03 -19.54
C SER A 35 35.08 -16.82 -19.05
N ALA A 36 35.11 -17.20 -17.77
CA ALA A 36 36.16 -18.05 -17.23
C ALA A 36 36.12 -19.48 -17.83
N MET A 37 34.93 -20.04 -18.00
CA MET A 37 34.72 -21.35 -18.65
C MET A 37 35.18 -21.35 -20.10
N GLU A 38 34.93 -20.28 -20.85
CA GLU A 38 35.42 -20.13 -22.23
C GLU A 38 36.95 -20.11 -22.28
N LYS A 39 37.60 -19.30 -21.42
CA LYS A 39 39.07 -19.25 -21.32
C LYS A 39 39.67 -20.60 -20.93
N ALA A 40 39.06 -21.29 -19.96
CA ALA A 40 39.50 -22.62 -19.53
C ALA A 40 39.39 -23.63 -20.68
N SER A 41 38.28 -23.61 -21.42
CA SER A 41 38.06 -24.48 -22.58
C SER A 41 39.13 -24.29 -23.65
N GLN A 42 39.49 -23.04 -23.95
CA GLN A 42 40.55 -22.71 -24.90
C GLN A 42 41.92 -23.24 -24.43
N SER A 43 42.24 -23.09 -23.14
CA SER A 43 43.50 -23.58 -22.56
C SER A 43 43.60 -25.12 -22.60
N ILE A 44 42.49 -25.82 -22.36
CA ILE A 44 42.41 -27.29 -22.46
C ILE A 44 42.62 -27.74 -23.91
N ILE A 45 41.98 -27.08 -24.88
CA ILE A 45 42.15 -27.37 -26.30
C ILE A 45 43.62 -27.21 -26.73
N GLN A 46 44.27 -26.12 -26.31
CA GLN A 46 45.71 -25.92 -26.58
C GLN A 46 46.58 -27.00 -25.96
N SER A 47 46.24 -27.43 -24.74
CA SER A 47 46.92 -28.54 -24.07
C SER A 47 46.73 -29.86 -24.81
N PHE A 48 45.55 -30.12 -25.37
CA PHE A 48 45.30 -31.32 -26.17
C PHE A 48 46.09 -31.32 -27.48
N GLN A 49 46.19 -30.16 -28.12
CA GLN A 49 46.99 -29.98 -29.33
C GLN A 49 48.49 -30.22 -29.06
N SER A 50 49.01 -29.76 -27.92
CA SER A 50 50.44 -29.87 -27.59
C SER A 50 50.89 -31.30 -27.27
N VAL A 51 50.00 -32.12 -26.70
CA VAL A 51 50.29 -33.55 -26.41
C VAL A 51 49.98 -34.49 -27.58
N GLY A 52 49.51 -33.96 -28.72
CA GLY A 52 49.24 -34.74 -29.92
C GLY A 52 48.01 -35.65 -29.83
N LEU A 53 46.96 -35.22 -29.12
CA LEU A 53 45.66 -35.92 -29.13
C LEU A 53 45.04 -35.94 -30.53
N ASP A 54 44.18 -36.94 -30.79
CA ASP A 54 43.47 -37.08 -32.06
C ASP A 54 42.72 -35.77 -32.42
N PRO A 55 43.00 -35.16 -33.59
CA PRO A 55 42.31 -33.95 -34.05
C PRO A 55 40.78 -34.06 -34.02
N LYS A 56 40.21 -35.23 -34.32
CA LYS A 56 38.76 -35.42 -34.31
C LYS A 56 38.17 -35.33 -32.90
N PHE A 57 38.91 -35.81 -31.90
CA PHE A 57 38.53 -35.68 -30.50
C PHE A 57 38.58 -34.22 -30.06
N ILE A 58 39.64 -33.49 -30.43
CA ILE A 58 39.81 -32.07 -30.09
C ILE A 58 38.68 -31.23 -30.69
N GLU A 59 38.31 -31.48 -31.95
CA GLU A 59 37.20 -30.80 -32.63
C GLU A 59 35.86 -31.07 -31.95
N SER A 60 35.59 -32.34 -31.62
CA SER A 60 34.36 -32.74 -30.93
C SER A 60 34.24 -32.10 -29.55
N PHE A 61 35.35 -32.08 -28.78
CA PHE A 61 35.41 -31.40 -27.50
C PHE A 61 35.17 -29.89 -27.63
N ALA A 62 35.82 -29.24 -28.60
CA ALA A 62 35.67 -27.81 -28.82
C ALA A 62 34.22 -27.44 -29.19
N LEU A 63 33.57 -28.26 -30.04
CA LEU A 63 32.17 -28.08 -30.38
C LEU A 63 31.27 -28.23 -29.15
N GLN A 64 31.49 -29.26 -28.33
CA GLN A 64 30.71 -29.49 -27.12
C GLN A 64 30.84 -28.32 -26.13
N GLN A 65 32.06 -27.80 -25.90
CA GLN A 65 32.27 -26.65 -25.02
C GLN A 65 31.56 -25.39 -25.53
N LYS A 66 31.60 -25.13 -26.85
CA LYS A 66 30.84 -24.02 -27.45
C LYS A 66 29.35 -24.15 -27.20
N CYS A 67 28.78 -25.35 -27.35
CA CYS A 67 27.36 -25.58 -27.05
C CYS A 67 27.03 -25.31 -25.58
N VAL A 68 27.85 -25.80 -24.64
CA VAL A 68 27.65 -25.58 -23.20
C VAL A 68 27.71 -24.09 -22.86
N ILE A 69 28.69 -23.35 -23.41
CA ILE A 69 28.83 -21.90 -23.22
C ILE A 69 27.61 -21.16 -23.78
N ALA A 70 27.13 -21.53 -24.96
CA ALA A 70 25.96 -20.91 -25.58
C ALA A 70 24.69 -21.11 -24.73
N ILE A 71 24.44 -22.33 -24.25
CA ILE A 71 23.32 -22.65 -23.36
C ILE A 71 23.43 -21.83 -22.06
N ALA A 72 24.63 -21.72 -21.49
CA ALA A 72 24.84 -20.94 -20.27
C ALA A 72 24.56 -19.44 -20.47
N LEU A 73 24.95 -18.87 -21.62
CA LEU A 73 24.65 -17.47 -21.97
C LEU A 73 23.14 -17.24 -22.16
N GLU A 74 22.46 -18.16 -22.84
CA GLU A 74 21.02 -18.08 -23.04
C GLU A 74 20.26 -18.15 -21.71
N ALA A 75 20.68 -19.05 -20.81
CA ALA A 75 20.11 -19.15 -19.48
C ALA A 75 20.35 -17.88 -18.63
N ASP A 76 21.56 -17.31 -18.65
CA ASP A 76 21.86 -16.05 -17.95
C ASP A 76 21.00 -14.89 -18.48
N ASN A 77 20.82 -14.80 -19.81
CA ASN A 77 19.96 -13.79 -20.43
C ASN A 77 18.49 -13.96 -20.04
N ALA A 78 17.98 -15.21 -20.04
CA ALA A 78 16.62 -15.51 -19.61
C ALA A 78 16.38 -15.11 -18.14
N ILE A 79 17.35 -15.38 -17.26
CA ILE A 79 17.29 -14.99 -15.83
C ILE A 79 17.30 -13.46 -15.68
N GLN A 80 18.17 -12.75 -16.40
CA GLN A 80 18.22 -11.29 -16.36
C GLN A 80 16.89 -10.67 -16.82
N LYS A 81 16.33 -11.17 -17.92
CA LYS A 81 15.03 -10.72 -18.44
C LYS A 81 13.88 -11.03 -17.48
N ALA A 82 13.88 -12.20 -16.85
CA ALA A 82 12.86 -12.53 -15.86
C ALA A 82 12.93 -11.57 -14.66
N THR A 83 14.14 -11.27 -14.17
CA THR A 83 14.38 -10.37 -13.04
C THR A 83 13.95 -8.93 -13.34
N SER A 84 14.20 -8.43 -14.56
CA SER A 84 13.77 -7.07 -14.95
C SER A 84 12.25 -6.94 -14.99
N VAL A 85 11.55 -7.95 -15.50
CA VAL A 85 10.08 -7.97 -15.52
C VAL A 85 9.50 -7.98 -14.10
N THR A 86 10.09 -8.75 -13.18
CA THR A 86 9.60 -8.79 -11.78
C THR A 86 9.82 -7.47 -11.04
N GLN A 87 10.91 -6.75 -11.34
CA GLN A 87 11.17 -5.44 -10.73
C GLN A 87 10.21 -4.35 -11.23
N GLU A 88 9.86 -4.35 -12.52
CA GLU A 88 8.87 -3.43 -13.07
C GLU A 88 7.47 -3.69 -12.51
N GLU A 89 7.06 -4.96 -12.39
CA GLU A 89 5.77 -5.32 -11.77
C GLU A 89 5.68 -4.88 -10.31
N GLY A 90 6.76 -5.07 -9.53
CA GLY A 90 6.82 -4.60 -8.15
C GLY A 90 6.68 -3.08 -8.01
N LYS A 91 7.32 -2.32 -8.90
CA LYS A 91 7.22 -0.86 -8.91
C LYS A 91 5.81 -0.37 -9.27
N VAL A 92 5.17 -0.99 -10.25
CA VAL A 92 3.79 -0.65 -10.65
C VAL A 92 2.80 -0.89 -9.50
N ILE A 93 2.94 -1.99 -8.76
CA ILE A 93 2.10 -2.29 -7.59
C ILE A 93 2.31 -1.24 -6.49
N GLN A 94 3.56 -0.84 -6.23
CA GLN A 94 3.87 0.18 -5.24
C GLN A 94 3.29 1.55 -5.64
N ASP A 95 3.45 1.97 -6.89
CA ASP A 95 2.93 3.24 -7.41
C ASP A 95 1.39 3.28 -7.33
N LEU A 96 0.71 2.16 -7.63
CA LEU A 96 -0.75 2.02 -7.49
C LEU A 96 -1.21 2.11 -6.03
N GLN A 97 -0.45 1.51 -5.10
CA GLN A 97 -0.78 1.54 -3.68
C GLN A 97 -0.59 2.94 -3.09
N GLU A 98 0.48 3.65 -3.46
CA GLU A 98 0.71 5.05 -3.07
C GLU A 98 -0.36 5.98 -3.64
N ALA A 99 -0.74 5.80 -4.90
CA ALA A 99 -1.82 6.57 -5.52
C ALA A 99 -3.18 6.35 -4.82
N SER A 100 -3.50 5.11 -4.45
CA SER A 100 -4.72 4.78 -3.72
C SER A 100 -4.75 5.44 -2.34
N GLN A 101 -3.65 5.37 -1.58
CA GLN A 101 -3.55 5.99 -0.26
C GLN A 101 -3.67 7.52 -0.34
N ASN A 102 -3.06 8.14 -1.34
CA ASN A 102 -3.17 9.58 -1.55
C ASN A 102 -4.59 10.01 -1.92
N ALA A 103 -5.31 9.22 -2.73
CA ALA A 103 -6.71 9.50 -3.06
C ALA A 103 -7.62 9.39 -1.83
N GLU A 104 -7.40 8.38 -0.98
CA GLU A 104 -8.15 8.20 0.27
C GLU A 104 -7.87 9.34 1.26
N LYS A 105 -6.60 9.74 1.40
CA LYS A 105 -6.20 10.89 2.22
C LYS A 105 -6.86 12.19 1.74
N ALA A 106 -6.85 12.47 0.43
CA ALA A 106 -7.47 13.66 -0.13
C ALA A 106 -9.00 13.69 0.10
N ALA A 107 -9.66 12.53 0.02
CA ALA A 107 -11.08 12.42 0.32
C ALA A 107 -11.38 12.69 1.81
N ALA A 108 -10.55 12.16 2.72
CA ALA A 108 -10.68 12.41 4.15
C ALA A 108 -10.44 13.89 4.50
N GLU A 109 -9.42 14.53 3.92
CA GLU A 109 -9.14 15.96 4.10
C GLU A 109 -10.32 16.83 3.62
N ALA A 110 -10.90 16.51 2.45
CA ALA A 110 -12.09 17.21 1.96
C ALA A 110 -13.30 17.06 2.90
N GLN A 111 -13.49 15.88 3.50
CA GLN A 111 -14.55 15.63 4.47
C GLN A 111 -14.35 16.45 5.76
N VAL A 112 -13.11 16.57 6.24
CA VAL A 112 -12.76 17.41 7.40
C VAL A 112 -13.11 18.87 7.12
N VAL A 113 -12.66 19.43 6.00
CA VAL A 113 -12.96 20.83 5.63
C VAL A 113 -14.47 21.08 5.50
N ALA A 114 -15.21 20.14 4.91
CA ALA A 114 -16.66 20.22 4.83
C ALA A 114 -17.32 20.22 6.22
N SER A 115 -16.80 19.42 7.15
CA SER A 115 -17.29 19.35 8.53
C SER A 115 -16.99 20.63 9.32
N GLU A 116 -15.79 21.20 9.18
CA GLU A 116 -15.40 22.46 9.81
C GLU A 116 -16.28 23.62 9.33
N THR A 117 -16.57 23.67 8.02
CA THR A 117 -17.48 24.66 7.45
C THR A 117 -18.89 24.54 8.03
N ARG A 118 -19.39 23.31 8.22
CA ARG A 118 -20.70 23.08 8.85
C ARG A 118 -20.72 23.53 10.31
N VAL A 119 -19.65 23.29 11.06
CA VAL A 119 -19.51 23.75 12.45
C VAL A 119 -19.55 25.28 12.52
N ALA A 120 -18.77 25.98 11.69
CA ALA A 120 -18.75 27.44 11.66
C ALA A 120 -20.15 28.04 11.37
N VAL A 121 -20.91 27.44 10.45
CA VAL A 121 -22.29 27.86 10.16
C VAL A 121 -23.21 27.64 11.36
N LEU A 122 -23.06 26.54 12.09
CA LEU A 122 -23.86 26.26 13.29
C LEU A 122 -23.52 27.22 14.43
N GLU A 123 -22.24 27.54 14.63
CA GLU A 123 -21.78 28.53 15.61
C GLU A 123 -22.37 29.91 15.33
N PHE A 124 -22.37 30.35 14.06
CA PHE A 124 -23.01 31.60 13.66
C PHE A 124 -24.53 31.60 13.93
N LYS A 125 -25.22 30.50 13.63
CA LYS A 125 -26.65 30.36 13.93
C LYS A 125 -26.91 30.41 15.44
N LEU A 126 -26.07 29.77 16.25
CA LEU A 126 -26.18 29.77 17.71
C LEU A 126 -25.98 31.18 18.28
N ALA A 127 -24.97 31.92 17.81
CA ALA A 127 -24.74 33.31 18.22
C ALA A 127 -25.97 34.19 17.91
N ASN A 128 -26.57 34.04 16.72
CA ASN A 128 -27.80 34.76 16.36
C ASN A 128 -28.99 34.42 17.27
N LEU A 129 -29.13 33.14 17.65
CA LEU A 129 -30.17 32.72 18.59
C LEU A 129 -29.96 33.31 19.97
N LEU A 130 -28.71 33.31 20.49
CA LEU A 130 -28.38 33.93 21.78
C LEU A 130 -28.76 35.42 21.80
N ILE A 131 -28.42 36.17 20.75
CA ILE A 131 -28.81 37.59 20.63
C ILE A 131 -30.33 37.76 20.69
N LYS A 132 -31.11 36.89 20.03
CA LYS A 132 -32.58 36.94 20.07
C LYS A 132 -33.12 36.63 21.47
N VAL A 133 -32.58 35.61 22.13
CA VAL A 133 -32.95 35.26 23.51
C VAL A 133 -32.71 36.43 24.45
N THR A 134 -31.52 37.04 24.42
CA THR A 134 -31.23 38.21 25.26
C THR A 134 -32.17 39.39 25.00
N LYS A 135 -32.57 39.62 23.75
CA LYS A 135 -33.58 40.65 23.42
C LYS A 135 -34.96 40.31 24.01
N MET A 136 -35.37 39.04 23.94
CA MET A 136 -36.63 38.58 24.52
C MET A 136 -36.62 38.68 26.05
N GLU A 137 -35.53 38.29 26.71
CA GLU A 137 -35.35 38.43 28.15
C GLU A 137 -35.47 39.88 28.60
N GLY A 138 -34.83 40.80 27.87
CA GLY A 138 -34.95 42.24 28.15
C GLY A 138 -36.37 42.78 27.94
N ALA A 139 -37.10 42.28 26.93
CA ALA A 139 -38.50 42.64 26.73
C ALA A 139 -39.40 42.10 27.87
N LEU A 140 -39.18 40.84 28.28
CA LEU A 140 -39.90 40.22 29.38
C LEU A 140 -39.68 40.97 30.70
N ALA A 141 -38.44 41.35 31.01
CA ALA A 141 -38.13 42.13 32.21
C ALA A 141 -38.89 43.46 32.25
N LYS A 142 -39.01 44.16 31.11
CA LYS A 142 -39.79 45.39 30.99
C LYS A 142 -41.28 45.16 31.20
N VAL A 143 -41.84 44.06 30.66
CA VAL A 143 -43.24 43.68 30.88
C VAL A 143 -43.50 43.41 32.35
N CYS A 144 -42.63 42.63 33.01
CA CYS A 144 -42.74 42.38 34.46
C CYS A 144 -42.71 43.69 35.26
N GLN A 145 -41.78 44.60 34.95
CA GLN A 145 -41.68 45.91 35.61
C GLN A 145 -42.93 46.76 35.39
N ALA A 146 -43.48 46.78 34.18
CA ALA A 146 -44.70 47.53 33.87
C ALA A 146 -45.92 46.98 34.63
N MET A 147 -46.03 45.65 34.74
CA MET A 147 -47.07 45.00 35.55
C MET A 147 -46.96 45.36 37.03
N ASP A 148 -45.74 45.35 37.59
CA ASP A 148 -45.52 45.71 38.99
C ASP A 148 -45.87 47.18 39.27
N ASN A 149 -45.56 48.08 38.36
CA ASN A 149 -45.93 49.50 38.47
C ASN A 149 -47.46 49.66 38.39
N GLN A 150 -48.12 49.04 37.41
CA GLN A 150 -49.60 49.08 37.30
C GLN A 150 -50.30 48.53 38.55
N LYS A 151 -49.73 47.49 39.18
CA LYS A 151 -50.26 46.94 40.42
C LYS A 151 -50.20 47.96 41.56
N LYS A 152 -49.07 48.67 41.73
CA LYS A 152 -48.93 49.73 42.73
C LYS A 152 -49.92 50.87 42.49
N ASP A 153 -50.03 51.34 41.25
CA ASP A 153 -50.96 52.41 40.87
C ASP A 153 -52.42 52.01 41.16
N SER A 154 -52.78 50.75 40.94
CA SER A 154 -54.12 50.25 41.24
C SER A 154 -54.41 50.09 42.75
N GLU A 155 -53.40 49.88 43.58
CA GLU A 155 -53.54 49.78 45.04
C GLU A 155 -53.69 51.17 45.68
N GLU A 156 -52.95 52.17 45.19
CA GLU A 156 -53.07 53.57 45.65
C GLU A 156 -54.45 54.16 45.38
N VAL A 157 -55.07 53.85 44.24
CA VAL A 157 -56.42 54.34 43.88
C VAL A 157 -57.53 53.73 44.76
N LYS A 158 -57.33 52.55 45.35
CA LYS A 158 -58.31 51.90 46.24
C LYS A 158 -58.18 52.28 47.72
N GLY A 159 -57.10 52.96 48.10
CA GLY A 159 -56.82 53.42 49.46
C GLY A 159 -57.35 54.82 49.80
N VAL A 160 -58.06 55.47 48.87
CA VAL A 160 -58.74 56.77 49.01
C VAL A 160 -60.24 56.52 49.08
#